data_AF-A0A529PJ11-F1
#
_entry.id   AF-A0A529PJ11-F1
#
_cell.length_a   1.000
_cell.length_b   1.000
_cell.length_c   1.000
_cell.angle_alpha   90.00
_cell.angle_beta   90.00
_cell.angle_gamma   90.00
#
_symmetry.space_group_name_H-M   'P 1'
#
loop_
_entity.id
_entity.type
_entity.pdbx_description
1 polymer ?
#
loop_
_entity_poly.entity_id
_entity_poly.type
_entity_poly.pdbx_seq_one_letter_code
_entity_poly.pdbx_strand_id
1 'polypeptide(L)'
;MARLEALIEDSVDIHCIADASIATACSSGVDSGLITALSKRFRPEIHGYVVDPRLGRSEAENAERTGRRAGVPLRRVPVDRNRFLELWPKAVW
;
A
#
# COMPACT_ATOMS: atom_id res chain seq x y z
N MET A 1 -27.97 11.42 -2.65
CA MET A 1 -27.06 10.44 -3.27
C MET A 1 -25.67 10.72 -2.73
N ALA A 2 -25.00 9.73 -2.13
CA ALA A 2 -23.62 9.90 -1.68
C ALA A 2 -22.70 10.00 -2.91
N ARG A 3 -21.79 10.98 -2.91
CA ARG A 3 -20.77 11.15 -3.95
C ARG A 3 -19.71 10.06 -3.76
N LEU A 4 -19.18 9.51 -4.86
CA LEU A 4 -18.16 8.44 -4.85
C LEU A 4 -17.02 8.69 -3.85
N GLU A 5 -16.54 9.93 -3.78
CA GLU A 5 -15.50 10.38 -2.84
C GLU A 5 -15.89 10.08 -1.38
N ALA A 6 -17.09 10.47 -0.95
CA ALA A 6 -17.56 10.22 0.42
C ALA A 6 -17.66 8.71 0.72
N LEU A 7 -18.13 7.91 -0.23
CA LEU A 7 -18.19 6.45 -0.06
C LEU A 7 -16.80 5.82 0.11
N ILE A 8 -15.78 6.34 -0.57
CA ILE A 8 -14.41 5.86 -0.43
C ILE A 8 -13.82 6.33 0.91
N GLU A 9 -14.03 7.59 1.29
CA GLU A 9 -13.55 8.12 2.57
C GLU A 9 -14.15 7.35 3.76
N ASP A 10 -15.47 7.14 3.77
CA ASP A 10 -16.17 6.37 4.81
C ASP A 10 -15.66 4.92 4.87
N SER A 11 -15.43 4.30 3.71
CA SER A 11 -14.87 2.95 3.64
C SER A 11 -13.47 2.90 4.25
N VAL A 12 -12.58 3.85 3.91
CA VAL A 12 -11.22 3.88 4.44
C VAL A 12 -11.21 4.13 5.96
N ASP A 13 -12.07 5.01 6.46
CA ASP A 13 -12.19 5.28 7.90
C ASP A 13 -12.53 4.01 8.69
N ILE A 14 -13.57 3.29 8.26
CA ILE A 14 -13.99 2.04 8.91
C ILE A 14 -12.86 1.00 8.91
N HIS A 15 -12.10 0.88 7.81
CA HIS A 15 -10.96 -0.06 7.73
C HIS A 15 -9.73 0.41 8.51
N CYS A 16 -9.69 1.66 8.96
CA CYS A 16 -8.63 2.18 9.83
C CYS A 16 -8.90 1.91 11.32
N ILE A 17 -10.05 1.37 11.71
CA ILE A 17 -10.36 1.03 13.10
C ILE A 17 -9.60 -0.24 13.47
N ALA A 18 -8.62 -0.11 14.36
CA ALA A 18 -7.74 -1.19 14.80
C ALA A 18 -7.06 -0.85 16.14
N ASP A 19 -6.97 -1.83 17.04
CA ASP A 19 -6.21 -1.73 18.30
C ASP A 19 -4.71 -2.04 18.14
N ALA A 20 -4.29 -2.36 16.91
CA ALA A 20 -2.92 -2.64 16.54
C ALA A 20 -2.45 -1.73 15.40
N SER A 21 -1.14 -1.61 15.22
CA SER A 21 -0.57 -0.88 14.08
C SER A 21 -0.96 -1.55 12.77
N ILE A 22 -1.51 -0.77 11.85
CA ILE A 22 -1.83 -1.18 10.49
C ILE A 22 -0.91 -0.50 9.48
N ALA A 23 -0.89 -1.02 8.26
CA ALA A 23 -0.06 -0.50 7.18
C ALA A 23 -0.78 -0.58 5.84
N THR A 24 -0.36 0.22 4.87
CA THR A 24 -0.90 0.18 3.50
C THR A 24 -0.01 -0.66 2.59
N ALA A 25 -0.62 -1.34 1.61
CA ALA A 25 0.10 -1.84 0.45
C ALA A 25 0.02 -0.78 -0.65
N CYS A 26 1.14 -0.16 -1.00
CA CYS A 26 1.20 0.92 -1.98
C CYS A 26 1.98 0.46 -3.22
N SER A 27 1.32 0.46 -4.38
CA SER A 27 1.95 0.30 -5.70
C SER A 27 2.13 1.67 -6.37
N SER A 28 2.43 1.69 -7.68
CA SER A 28 2.40 2.94 -8.45
C SER A 28 1.01 3.33 -8.98
N GLY A 29 0.02 2.44 -8.82
CA GLY A 29 -1.35 2.64 -9.30
C GLY A 29 -2.19 3.62 -8.47
N VAL A 30 -3.17 4.24 -9.13
CA VAL A 30 -4.07 5.24 -8.53
C VAL A 30 -4.88 4.68 -7.37
N ASP A 31 -5.31 3.42 -7.43
CA ASP A 31 -6.14 2.81 -6.39
C ASP A 31 -5.38 2.71 -5.07
N SER A 32 -4.25 2.01 -5.07
CA SER A 32 -3.42 1.84 -3.88
C SER A 32 -2.82 3.16 -3.37
N GLY A 33 -2.56 4.11 -4.28
CA GLY A 33 -2.09 5.44 -3.94
C GLY A 33 -3.17 6.26 -3.22
N LEU A 34 -4.41 6.21 -3.71
CA LEU A 34 -5.56 6.86 -3.09
C LEU A 34 -5.81 6.30 -1.69
N ILE A 35 -5.88 4.96 -1.55
CA ILE A 35 -6.07 4.32 -0.24
C ILE A 35 -4.93 4.70 0.71
N THR A 36 -3.68 4.69 0.25
CA THR A 36 -2.53 5.09 1.07
C THR A 36 -2.64 6.55 1.54
N ALA A 37 -3.00 7.46 0.65
CA ALA A 37 -3.15 8.88 0.97
C ALA A 37 -4.33 9.14 1.94
N LEU A 38 -5.47 8.48 1.73
CA LEU A 38 -6.63 8.63 2.60
C LEU A 38 -6.37 8.02 3.99
N SER A 39 -5.73 6.84 4.05
CA SER A 39 -5.44 6.18 5.33
C SER A 39 -4.58 7.06 6.24
N LYS A 40 -3.68 7.88 5.69
CA LYS A 40 -2.86 8.83 6.46
C LYS A 40 -3.70 9.88 7.22
N ARG A 41 -4.85 10.25 6.69
CA ARG A 41 -5.76 11.24 7.32
C ARG A 41 -6.38 10.68 8.59
N PHE A 42 -6.75 9.40 8.57
CA PHE A 42 -7.37 8.70 9.70
C PHE A 42 -6.34 8.11 10.68
N ARG A 43 -5.14 7.78 10.18
CA ARG A 43 -4.02 7.24 10.95
C ARG A 43 -2.71 7.98 10.66
N PRO A 44 -2.43 9.10 11.36
CA PRO A 44 -1.23 9.90 11.14
C PRO A 44 0.09 9.13 11.32
N GLU A 45 0.09 8.03 12.05
CA GLU A 45 1.23 7.15 12.33
C GLU A 45 1.47 6.08 11.25
N ILE A 46 0.56 5.93 10.28
CA ILE A 46 0.60 4.81 9.32
C ILE A 46 1.86 4.82 8.44
N HIS A 47 2.40 3.64 8.19
CA HIS A 47 3.44 3.36 7.19
C HIS A 47 2.90 2.45 6.10
N GLY A 48 3.64 2.30 5.02
CA GLY A 48 3.28 1.39 3.93
C GLY A 48 4.40 0.45 3.53
N TYR A 49 4.03 -0.51 2.68
CA TYR A 49 4.94 -1.42 2.03
C TYR A 49 4.78 -1.32 0.51
N VAL A 50 5.89 -1.46 -0.20
CA VAL A 50 5.90 -1.69 -1.65
C VAL A 50 6.76 -2.90 -1.97
N VAL A 51 6.26 -3.80 -2.81
CA VAL A 51 7.08 -4.89 -3.34
C VAL A 51 8.08 -4.31 -4.33
N ASP A 52 9.34 -4.67 -4.19
CA ASP A 52 10.43 -4.27 -5.09
C ASP A 52 10.97 -5.52 -5.80
N PRO A 53 10.38 -5.92 -6.94
CA PRO A 53 10.89 -7.04 -7.72
C PRO A 53 12.32 -6.75 -8.17
N ARG A 54 13.24 -7.64 -7.83
CA ARG A 54 14.63 -7.63 -8.35
C ARG A 54 14.72 -8.34 -9.70
N LEU A 55 13.59 -8.47 -10.36
CA LEU A 55 13.38 -9.13 -11.64
C LEU A 55 12.37 -8.31 -12.44
N GLY A 56 12.66 -8.07 -13.72
CA GLY A 56 11.76 -7.30 -14.57
C GLY A 56 11.64 -5.85 -14.12
N ARG A 57 10.43 -5.28 -14.26
CA ARG A 57 10.15 -3.89 -13.93
C ARG A 57 9.66 -3.77 -12.50
N SER A 58 10.28 -2.88 -11.72
CA SER A 58 9.84 -2.51 -10.38
C SER A 58 9.02 -1.21 -10.42
N GLU A 59 7.97 -1.17 -9.60
CA GLU A 59 7.15 0.02 -9.37
C GLU A 59 7.59 0.80 -8.12
N ALA A 60 8.56 0.28 -7.37
CA ALA A 60 8.91 0.77 -6.03
C ALA A 60 9.26 2.26 -6.00
N GLU A 61 10.00 2.75 -7.00
CA GLU A 61 10.37 4.17 -7.08
C GLU A 61 9.14 5.07 -7.28
N ASN A 62 8.20 4.67 -8.13
CA ASN A 62 6.98 5.44 -8.36
C ASN A 62 6.05 5.40 -7.14
N ALA A 63 5.92 4.24 -6.49
CA ALA A 63 5.17 4.12 -5.25
C ALA A 63 5.76 5.02 -4.15
N GLU A 64 7.10 5.06 -4.00
CA GLU A 64 7.76 5.95 -3.04
C GLU A 64 7.52 7.43 -3.32
N ARG A 65 7.38 7.84 -4.59
CA ARG A 65 6.96 9.20 -4.93
C ARG A 65 5.56 9.49 -4.39
N THR A 66 4.63 8.55 -4.54
CA THR A 66 3.28 8.64 -3.97
C THR A 66 3.32 8.71 -2.45
N GLY A 67 4.02 7.78 -1.79
CA GLY A 67 4.17 7.77 -0.33
C GLY A 67 4.76 9.06 0.22
N ARG A 68 5.83 9.58 -0.41
CA ARG A 68 6.42 10.88 -0.05
C ARG A 68 5.44 12.04 -0.22
N ARG A 69 4.64 12.04 -1.28
CA ARG A 69 3.62 13.09 -1.51
C ARG A 69 2.48 13.00 -0.48
N ALA A 70 2.12 11.79 -0.06
CA ALA A 70 1.09 11.52 0.93
C ALA A 70 1.58 11.64 2.38
N GLY A 71 2.89 11.76 2.63
CA GLY A 71 3.45 11.74 3.99
C GLY A 71 3.44 10.34 4.65
N VAL A 72 3.41 9.27 3.85
CA VAL A 72 3.44 7.88 4.29
C VAL A 72 4.80 7.27 3.93
N PRO A 73 5.66 6.93 4.92
CA PRO A 73 6.92 6.26 4.64
C PRO A 73 6.65 4.84 4.14
N LEU A 74 7.22 4.50 2.98
CA LEU A 74 7.12 3.15 2.41
C LEU A 74 8.38 2.34 2.69
N ARG A 75 8.19 1.08 3.08
CA ARG A 75 9.24 0.07 3.23
C ARG A 75 9.27 -0.81 1.99
N ARG A 76 10.41 -0.86 1.30
CA ARG A 76 10.58 -1.77 0.15
C ARG A 76 10.76 -3.20 0.62
N VAL A 77 10.05 -4.12 -0.02
CA VAL A 77 10.16 -5.56 0.21
C VAL A 77 10.81 -6.18 -1.04
N PRO A 78 12.13 -6.46 -1.03
CA PRO A 78 12.79 -7.01 -2.20
C PRO A 78 12.31 -8.44 -2.45
N VAL A 79 11.96 -8.72 -3.71
CA VAL A 79 11.58 -10.08 -4.15
C VAL A 79 12.41 -10.44 -5.37
N ASP A 80 13.37 -11.35 -5.18
CA ASP A 80 14.15 -11.93 -6.27
C ASP A 80 13.51 -13.23 -6.80
N ARG A 81 14.18 -13.91 -7.73
CA ARG A 81 13.69 -15.17 -8.33
C ARG A 81 13.45 -16.25 -7.30
N ASN A 82 14.40 -16.43 -6.39
CA ASN A 82 14.34 -17.52 -5.43
C ASN A 82 13.21 -17.26 -4.44
N ARG A 83 13.09 -16.02 -3.95
CA ARG A 83 12.00 -15.63 -3.06
C ARG A 83 10.64 -15.72 -3.73
N PHE A 84 10.53 -15.35 -5.00
CA PHE A 84 9.30 -15.53 -5.77
C PHE A 84 8.89 -17.00 -5.85
N LEU A 85 9.81 -17.89 -6.24
CA LEU A 85 9.54 -19.33 -6.37
C LEU A 85 9.27 -19.98 -5.00
N GLU A 86 9.87 -19.49 -3.92
CA GLU A 86 9.60 -19.94 -2.55
C GLU A 86 8.19 -19.53 -2.07
N LEU A 87 7.75 -18.32 -2.41
CA LEU A 87 6.45 -17.80 -2.02
C LEU A 87 5.30 -18.32 -2.91
N TRP A 88 5.60 -18.69 -4.15
CA TRP A 88 4.59 -19.10 -5.13
C TRP A 88 3.66 -20.22 -4.62
N PRO A 89 4.15 -21.34 -4.05
CA PRO A 89 3.27 -22.37 -3.49
C PRO A 89 2.37 -21.86 -2.36
N LYS A 90 2.86 -20.92 -1.53
CA LYS A 90 2.10 -20.32 -0.42
C LYS A 90 1.01 -19.35 -0.87
N ALA A 91 1.10 -18.85 -2.12
CA ALA A 91 0.10 -17.95 -2.69
C ALA A 91 -1.00 -18.71 -3.45
N VAL A 92 -0.72 -19.94 -3.87
CA VAL A 92 -1.69 -20.82 -4.56
C VAL A 92 -2.56 -21.58 -3.56
N TRP A 93 -1.99 -21.94 -2.40
CA TRP A 93 -2.68 -22.62 -1.31
C TRP A 93 -3.29 -21.64 -0.32
#